data_AF-A0A4Q1AAZ1-F1
#
_entry.id   AF-A0A4Q1AAZ1-F1
#
_cell.length_a   1.000
_cell.length_b   1.000
_cell.length_c   1.000
_cell.angle_alpha   90.00
_cell.angle_beta   90.00
_cell.angle_gamma   90.00
#
_symmetry.space_group_name_H-M   'P 1'
#
loop_
_entity.id
_entity.type
_entity.pdbx_description
1 polymer ?
#
loop_
_entity_poly.entity_id
_entity_poly.type
_entity_poly.pdbx_seq_one_letter_code
_entity_poly.pdbx_strand_id
1 'polypeptide(L)'
;MKKLILISILSIQLFGADLLLKQFFNNKQCDQILNNDGFFETCYSYKYKGAKFVAYTLYADKVNSKNIKKRPRFYDDLNIPKKYRSSYSDYTHNIYHNDRGHLYPDAAADWSNKSLHAVYAMSNIIPQHRTLNRGKDAWMGLER
;
A
#
# COMPACT_ATOMS: atom_id res chain seq x y z
N MET A 1 43.57 27.84 -15.35
CA MET A 1 42.18 27.68 -15.81
C MET A 1 41.44 26.82 -14.80
N LYS A 2 40.46 27.41 -14.08
CA LYS A 2 39.77 26.77 -12.95
C LYS A 2 38.88 25.63 -13.44
N LYS A 3 39.13 24.40 -12.99
CA LYS A 3 38.20 23.27 -13.14
C LYS A 3 36.96 23.58 -12.30
N LEU A 4 35.81 23.81 -12.93
CA LEU A 4 34.53 23.78 -12.23
C LEU A 4 34.28 22.33 -11.80
N ILE A 5 34.40 22.08 -10.50
CA ILE A 5 33.93 20.85 -9.88
C ILE A 5 32.42 21.01 -9.72
N LEU A 6 31.64 20.46 -10.65
CA LEU A 6 30.20 20.30 -10.50
C LEU A 6 29.95 19.06 -9.65
N ILE A 7 30.10 19.16 -8.33
CA ILE A 7 29.67 18.08 -7.41
C ILE A 7 28.14 18.10 -7.39
N SER A 8 27.59 17.15 -8.15
CA SER A 8 26.28 16.50 -7.98
C SER A 8 25.56 16.83 -6.66
N ILE A 9 24.62 17.78 -6.71
CA ILE A 9 23.61 18.02 -5.66
C ILE A 9 22.48 16.96 -5.72
N LEU A 10 22.49 16.08 -6.74
CA LEU A 10 21.42 15.12 -6.99
C LEU A 10 21.39 13.92 -6.01
N SER A 11 22.51 13.62 -5.36
CA SER A 11 22.62 12.44 -4.49
C SER A 11 22.02 12.62 -3.09
N ILE A 12 21.81 13.86 -2.61
CA ILE A 12 21.37 14.11 -1.22
C ILE A 12 19.88 13.79 -1.02
N GLN A 13 19.04 13.92 -2.05
CA GLN A 13 17.59 13.75 -1.90
C GLN A 13 17.16 12.28 -1.70
N LEU A 14 17.84 11.33 -2.34
CA LEU A 14 17.52 9.90 -2.19
C LEU A 14 17.78 9.39 -0.76
N PHE A 15 18.85 9.85 -0.10
CA PHE A 15 19.16 9.41 1.26
C PHE A 15 18.12 9.86 2.31
N GLY A 16 17.43 10.98 2.07
CA GLY A 16 16.44 11.52 3.01
C GLY A 16 15.15 10.71 3.06
N ALA A 17 14.61 10.32 1.89
CA ALA A 17 13.37 9.53 1.80
C ALA A 17 13.56 8.13 2.39
N ASP A 18 14.70 7.49 2.11
CA ASP A 18 15.06 6.18 2.68
C ASP A 18 15.20 6.25 4.22
N LEU A 19 15.77 7.34 4.74
CA LEU A 19 15.90 7.53 6.18
C LEU A 19 14.54 7.72 6.85
N LEU A 20 13.61 8.42 6.20
CA LEU A 20 12.24 8.57 6.69
C LEU A 20 11.48 7.24 6.69
N LEU A 21 11.52 6.48 5.59
CA LEU A 21 10.86 5.18 5.50
C LEU A 21 11.36 4.21 6.58
N LYS A 22 12.67 4.21 6.86
CA LYS A 22 13.26 3.38 7.94
C LYS A 22 12.71 3.69 9.33
N GLN A 23 12.12 4.86 9.57
CA GLN A 23 11.47 5.17 10.85
C GLN A 23 10.15 4.39 11.02
N PHE A 24 9.45 4.12 9.91
CA PHE A 24 8.17 3.40 9.89
C PHE A 24 8.32 1.91 9.58
N PHE A 25 9.28 1.56 8.72
CA PHE A 25 9.53 0.19 8.24
C PHE A 25 10.77 -0.38 8.91
N ASN A 26 10.58 -0.93 10.11
CA ASN A 26 11.62 -1.63 10.87
C ASN A 26 11.00 -2.67 11.82
N ASN A 27 11.83 -3.53 12.39
CA ASN A 27 11.41 -4.60 13.31
C ASN A 27 10.86 -4.12 14.66
N LYS A 28 10.96 -2.84 15.00
CA LYS A 28 10.30 -2.26 16.19
C LYS A 28 8.87 -1.84 15.90
N GLN A 29 8.59 -1.45 14.65
CA GLN A 29 7.27 -1.01 14.22
C GLN A 29 6.44 -2.13 13.60
N CYS A 30 7.07 -3.00 12.83
CA CYS A 30 6.41 -4.05 12.05
C CYS A 30 6.76 -5.41 12.63
N ASP A 31 5.76 -6.27 12.79
CA ASP A 31 6.01 -7.69 13.08
C ASP A 31 6.55 -8.41 11.82
N GLN A 32 6.11 -7.94 10.64
CA GLN A 32 6.59 -8.41 9.34
C GLN A 32 6.56 -7.26 8.33
N ILE A 33 7.62 -7.14 7.52
CA ILE A 33 7.65 -6.25 6.35
C ILE A 33 7.42 -7.11 5.11
N LEU A 34 6.41 -6.77 4.32
CA LEU A 34 6.05 -7.47 3.08
C LEU A 34 6.43 -6.62 1.88
N ASN A 35 7.03 -7.24 0.86
CA ASN A 35 7.47 -6.56 -0.36
C ASN A 35 6.40 -6.55 -1.48
N ASN A 36 5.30 -7.29 -1.30
CA ASN A 36 4.14 -7.36 -2.21
C ASN A 36 4.51 -7.42 -3.70
N ASP A 37 5.28 -8.43 -4.07
CA ASP A 37 5.77 -8.68 -5.44
C ASP A 37 6.55 -7.52 -6.08
N GLY A 38 7.14 -6.64 -5.25
CA GLY A 38 7.94 -5.50 -5.68
C GLY A 38 7.12 -4.26 -6.05
N PHE A 39 5.80 -4.27 -5.84
CA PHE A 39 4.95 -3.13 -6.18
C PHE A 39 4.82 -2.09 -5.06
N PHE A 40 4.88 -2.52 -3.80
CA PHE A 40 4.74 -1.66 -2.63
C PHE A 40 5.19 -2.40 -1.38
N GLU A 41 5.45 -1.69 -0.29
CA GLU A 41 5.81 -2.30 1.00
C GLU A 41 4.69 -2.17 2.02
N THR A 42 4.49 -3.23 2.81
CA THR A 42 3.53 -3.25 3.93
C THR A 42 4.26 -3.51 5.24
N CYS A 43 4.13 -2.59 6.19
CA CYS A 43 4.49 -2.80 7.58
C CYS A 43 3.29 -3.46 8.29
N TYR A 44 3.34 -4.78 8.50
CA TYR A 44 2.22 -5.55 9.02
C TYR A 44 2.33 -5.75 10.54
N SER A 45 1.18 -5.73 11.22
CA SER A 45 1.08 -6.09 12.63
C SER A 45 0.30 -7.37 12.84
N TYR A 46 0.92 -8.32 13.52
CA TYR A 46 0.30 -9.57 13.97
C TYR A 46 -0.75 -9.34 15.05
N LYS A 47 -0.56 -8.33 15.91
CA LYS A 47 -1.53 -7.96 16.95
C LYS A 47 -2.85 -7.48 16.34
N TYR A 48 -2.77 -6.64 15.32
CA TYR A 48 -3.94 -6.04 14.68
C TYR A 48 -4.43 -6.82 13.44
N LYS A 49 -3.67 -7.81 12.98
CA LYS A 49 -3.92 -8.56 11.74
C LYS A 49 -4.16 -7.65 10.54
N GLY A 50 -3.36 -6.59 10.44
CA GLY A 50 -3.50 -5.56 9.42
C GLY A 50 -2.24 -4.73 9.26
N ALA A 51 -2.19 -3.93 8.20
CA ALA A 51 -1.12 -2.97 7.98
C ALA A 51 -1.16 -1.85 9.03
N LYS A 52 0.02 -1.50 9.56
CA LYS A 52 0.24 -0.23 10.26
C LYS A 52 0.59 0.88 9.27
N PHE A 53 1.43 0.55 8.28
CA PHE A 53 1.86 1.46 7.23
C PHE A 53 1.93 0.72 5.90
N VAL A 54 1.63 1.43 4.81
CA VAL A 54 1.84 0.98 3.44
C VAL A 54 2.57 2.10 2.70
N ALA A 55 3.63 1.75 1.98
CA ALA A 55 4.44 2.68 1.21
C ALA A 55 4.49 2.23 -0.25
N TYR A 56 4.20 3.14 -1.16
CA TYR A 56 4.22 2.90 -2.60
C TYR A 56 4.67 4.16 -3.34
N THR A 57 5.12 3.98 -4.57
CA THR A 57 5.47 5.08 -5.47
C THR A 57 4.40 5.23 -6.55
N LEU A 58 3.89 6.45 -6.71
CA LEU A 58 3.04 6.80 -7.84
C LEU A 58 3.92 7.25 -9.01
N TYR A 59 3.70 6.65 -10.18
CA TYR A 59 4.40 6.99 -11.41
C TYR A 59 3.42 7.64 -12.38
N ALA A 60 3.75 8.86 -12.83
CA ALA A 60 2.86 9.65 -13.69
C ALA A 60 2.52 8.95 -15.02
N ASP A 61 3.44 8.16 -15.56
CA ASP A 61 3.27 7.38 -16.79
C ASP A 61 2.46 6.09 -16.60
N LYS A 62 2.23 5.65 -15.35
CA LYS A 62 1.47 4.44 -15.03
C LYS A 62 0.05 4.74 -14.58
N VAL A 63 -0.15 5.77 -13.76
CA VAL A 63 -1.48 6.17 -13.28
C VAL A 63 -2.37 6.49 -14.48
N ASN A 64 -3.58 5.91 -14.52
CA ASN A 64 -4.53 6.03 -15.63
C ASN A 64 -4.07 5.52 -17.01
N SER A 65 -2.94 4.80 -17.11
CA SER A 65 -2.40 4.35 -18.40
C SER A 65 -3.22 3.24 -19.07
N LYS A 66 -3.78 2.30 -18.28
CA LYS A 66 -4.50 1.13 -18.80
C LYS A 66 -5.95 1.04 -18.33
N ASN A 67 -6.24 1.39 -17.06
CA ASN A 67 -7.59 1.39 -16.50
C ASN A 67 -8.30 0.03 -16.64
N ILE A 68 -7.64 -1.06 -16.24
CA ILE A 68 -8.21 -2.42 -16.30
C ILE A 68 -9.62 -2.40 -15.67
N LYS A 69 -10.62 -3.02 -16.29
CA LYS A 69 -12.00 -2.98 -15.76
C LYS A 69 -12.34 -4.14 -14.83
N LYS A 70 -11.81 -5.33 -15.11
CA LYS A 70 -12.07 -6.52 -14.30
C LYS A 70 -11.24 -6.47 -13.01
N ARG A 71 -11.92 -6.40 -11.86
CA ARG A 71 -11.26 -6.37 -10.54
C ARG A 71 -11.01 -7.79 -9.99
N PRO A 72 -9.84 -8.05 -9.38
CA PRO A 72 -9.58 -9.28 -8.65
C PRO A 72 -10.53 -9.45 -7.45
N ARG A 73 -10.55 -10.65 -6.88
CA ARG A 73 -11.12 -10.87 -5.55
C ARG A 73 -10.03 -10.62 -4.50
N PHE A 74 -10.43 -10.12 -3.34
CA PHE A 74 -9.56 -10.07 -2.17
C PHE A 74 -9.08 -11.47 -1.80
N TYR A 75 -7.82 -11.60 -1.39
CA TYR A 75 -7.23 -12.89 -1.03
C TYR A 75 -6.30 -12.78 0.18
N ASP A 76 -6.20 -13.86 0.94
CA ASP A 76 -5.30 -13.94 2.10
C ASP A 76 -3.83 -13.95 1.63
N ASP A 77 -2.98 -13.10 2.20
CA ASP A 77 -1.55 -13.02 1.85
C ASP A 77 -0.75 -14.17 2.49
N LEU A 78 -0.37 -15.18 1.71
CA LEU A 78 0.22 -16.46 2.18
C LEU A 78 1.61 -16.30 2.77
N ASN A 79 2.22 -15.13 2.65
CA ASN A 79 3.49 -14.81 3.30
C ASN A 79 3.33 -14.55 4.81
N ILE A 80 2.10 -14.34 5.30
CA ILE A 80 1.81 -14.15 6.73
C ILE A 80 1.39 -15.49 7.36
N PRO A 81 1.94 -15.88 8.53
CA PRO A 81 1.51 -17.08 9.24
C PRO A 81 0.00 -17.10 9.52
N LYS A 82 -0.65 -18.27 9.34
CA LYS A 82 -2.11 -18.40 9.39
C LYS A 82 -2.78 -17.81 10.63
N LYS A 83 -2.15 -17.90 11.80
CA LYS A 83 -2.70 -17.34 13.06
C LYS A 83 -2.79 -15.80 13.07
N TYR A 84 -1.99 -15.12 12.25
CA TYR A 84 -1.84 -13.67 12.25
C TYR A 84 -2.45 -12.99 11.03
N ARG A 85 -2.86 -13.75 10.02
CA ARG A 85 -3.46 -13.18 8.81
C ARG A 85 -4.93 -12.81 9.02
N SER A 86 -5.36 -11.79 8.32
CA SER A 86 -6.77 -11.48 8.08
C SER A 86 -7.28 -12.19 6.82
N SER A 87 -8.58 -12.45 6.79
CA SER A 87 -9.29 -12.92 5.60
C SER A 87 -10.44 -11.98 5.23
N TYR A 88 -10.87 -12.00 3.97
CA TYR A 88 -11.96 -11.16 3.49
C TYR A 88 -13.27 -11.38 4.26
N SER A 89 -13.48 -12.58 4.83
CA SER A 89 -14.66 -12.94 5.62
C SER A 89 -14.71 -12.18 6.95
N ASP A 90 -13.56 -11.82 7.53
CA ASP A 90 -13.49 -11.07 8.80
C ASP A 90 -14.13 -9.67 8.68
N TYR A 91 -14.28 -9.19 7.44
CA TYR A 91 -14.79 -7.87 7.10
C TYR A 91 -16.23 -7.92 6.58
N THR A 92 -16.79 -9.11 6.37
CA THR A 92 -18.07 -9.29 5.70
C THR A 92 -19.23 -9.23 6.71
N HIS A 93 -20.29 -8.49 6.39
CA HIS A 93 -21.48 -8.29 7.24
C HIS A 93 -21.16 -7.82 8.68
N ASN A 94 -20.12 -6.99 8.83
CA ASN A 94 -19.77 -6.43 10.12
C ASN A 94 -20.78 -5.34 10.55
N ILE A 95 -21.07 -5.26 11.86
CA ILE A 95 -22.00 -4.29 12.45
C ILE A 95 -21.50 -2.83 12.38
N TYR A 96 -20.21 -2.64 12.10
CA TYR A 96 -19.56 -1.34 12.05
C TYR A 96 -19.66 -0.68 10.68
N HIS A 97 -20.28 -1.35 9.69
CA HIS A 97 -20.40 -0.84 8.32
C HIS A 97 -19.05 -0.50 7.67
N ASN A 98 -18.02 -1.26 8.02
CA ASN A 98 -16.70 -1.13 7.42
C ASN A 98 -16.65 -1.87 6.09
N ASP A 99 -16.00 -1.24 5.11
CA ASP A 99 -15.54 -1.85 3.89
C ASP A 99 -14.14 -2.45 4.07
N ARG A 100 -13.72 -3.19 3.05
CA ARG A 100 -12.33 -3.55 2.79
C ARG A 100 -11.65 -2.38 2.09
N GLY A 101 -11.10 -1.45 2.87
CA GLY A 101 -10.43 -0.25 2.36
C GLY A 101 -8.99 -0.58 1.94
N HIS A 102 -8.62 -0.16 0.73
CA HIS A 102 -7.24 -0.27 0.25
C HIS A 102 -6.38 0.83 0.86
N LEU A 103 -5.12 0.53 1.20
CA LEU A 103 -4.13 1.55 1.54
C LEU A 103 -3.33 2.01 0.32
N TYR A 104 -2.87 1.07 -0.51
CA TYR A 104 -2.48 1.36 -1.89
C TYR A 104 -3.69 1.15 -2.81
N PRO A 105 -4.33 2.21 -3.35
CA PRO A 105 -5.56 2.11 -4.13
C PRO A 105 -5.41 1.31 -5.43
N ASP A 106 -6.46 0.58 -5.79
CA ASP A 106 -6.47 -0.24 -6.99
C ASP A 106 -6.40 0.56 -8.30
N ALA A 107 -7.02 1.74 -8.34
CA ALA A 107 -6.96 2.66 -9.48
C ALA A 107 -5.52 3.13 -9.77
N ALA A 108 -4.68 3.26 -8.75
CA ALA A 108 -3.28 3.63 -8.94
C ALA A 108 -2.39 2.45 -9.37
N ALA A 109 -2.88 1.21 -9.23
CA ALA A 109 -2.16 -0.02 -9.54
C ALA A 109 -2.69 -0.74 -10.80
N ASP A 110 -3.71 -0.22 -11.49
CA ASP A 110 -4.39 -0.93 -12.58
C ASP A 110 -3.74 -0.83 -13.97
N TRP A 111 -2.44 -0.52 -14.01
CA TRP A 111 -1.60 -0.49 -15.21
C TRP A 111 -1.09 -1.88 -15.65
N SER A 112 -1.10 -2.88 -14.75
CA SER A 112 -0.84 -4.28 -15.09
C SER A 112 -1.69 -5.23 -14.26
N ASN A 113 -1.94 -6.45 -14.77
CA ASN A 113 -2.69 -7.45 -13.99
C ASN A 113 -1.94 -7.86 -12.72
N LYS A 114 -0.60 -7.84 -12.73
CA LYS A 114 0.23 -8.20 -11.56
C LYS A 114 0.13 -7.13 -10.47
N SER A 115 0.32 -5.86 -10.83
CA SER A 115 0.19 -4.74 -9.89
C SER A 115 -1.22 -4.63 -9.33
N LEU A 116 -2.24 -4.78 -10.18
CA LEU A 116 -3.64 -4.78 -9.74
C LEU A 116 -3.96 -5.96 -8.83
N HIS A 117 -3.39 -7.15 -9.08
CA HIS A 117 -3.58 -8.28 -8.19
C HIS A 117 -2.92 -8.05 -6.83
N ALA A 118 -1.68 -7.56 -6.81
CA ALA A 118 -0.91 -7.36 -5.58
C ALA A 118 -1.64 -6.49 -4.54
N VAL A 119 -2.35 -5.44 -4.97
CA VAL A 119 -3.08 -4.55 -4.05
C VAL A 119 -4.36 -5.18 -3.46
N TYR A 120 -4.85 -6.31 -3.99
CA TYR A 120 -6.00 -7.04 -3.43
C TYR A 120 -5.62 -8.05 -2.33
N ALA A 121 -4.33 -8.17 -2.01
CA ALA A 121 -3.89 -8.95 -0.85
C ALA A 121 -4.44 -8.32 0.44
N MET A 122 -5.00 -9.14 1.35
CA MET A 122 -5.57 -8.67 2.62
C MET A 122 -4.56 -7.96 3.54
N SER A 123 -3.25 -8.08 3.26
CA SER A 123 -2.20 -7.30 3.92
C SER A 123 -2.21 -5.81 3.55
N ASN A 124 -2.79 -5.42 2.41
CA ASN A 124 -3.02 -4.03 1.99
C ASN A 124 -4.40 -3.48 2.42
N ILE A 125 -5.22 -4.31 3.09
CA ILE A 125 -6.62 -4.01 3.37
C ILE A 125 -6.82 -3.75 4.86
N ILE A 126 -7.53 -2.66 5.19
CA ILE A 126 -7.95 -2.34 6.56
C ILE A 126 -9.46 -2.11 6.65
N PRO A 127 -10.07 -2.30 7.84
CA PRO A 127 -11.48 -2.00 8.01
C PRO A 127 -11.66 -0.49 7.94
N GLN A 128 -12.40 -0.02 6.94
CA GLN A 128 -12.60 1.41 6.73
C GLN A 128 -14.08 1.72 6.66
N HIS A 129 -14.57 2.62 7.50
CA HIS A 129 -15.98 2.97 7.51
C HIS A 129 -16.43 3.41 6.11
N ARG A 130 -17.57 2.91 5.63
CA ARG A 130 -18.03 3.09 4.25
C ARG A 130 -18.06 4.55 3.78
N THR A 131 -18.38 5.49 4.66
CA THR A 131 -18.42 6.93 4.31
C THR A 131 -17.03 7.53 4.14
N LEU A 132 -16.04 7.01 4.87
CA LEU A 132 -14.63 7.38 4.70
C LEU A 132 -14.09 6.77 3.41
N ASN A 133 -14.25 5.46 3.23
CA ASN A 133 -13.73 4.71 2.07
C ASN A 133 -14.33 5.18 0.74
N ARG A 134 -15.62 5.50 0.70
CA ARG A 134 -16.35 5.86 -0.54
C ARG A 134 -16.63 7.37 -0.66
N GLY A 135 -16.19 8.18 0.30
CA GLY A 135 -16.51 9.60 0.35
C GLY A 135 -15.64 10.42 -0.59
N LYS A 136 -16.26 11.20 -1.48
CA LYS A 136 -15.54 12.10 -2.41
C LYS A 136 -14.80 13.22 -1.67
N ASP A 137 -15.29 13.63 -0.51
CA ASP A 137 -14.64 14.64 0.34
C ASP A 137 -13.83 13.97 1.47
N ALA A 138 -13.49 12.69 1.30
CA ALA A 138 -12.81 11.86 2.29
C ALA A 138 -11.69 11.03 1.63
N TRP A 139 -11.55 9.74 1.96
CA TRP A 139 -10.41 8.92 1.50
C TRP A 139 -10.38 8.77 -0.02
N MET A 140 -11.50 8.37 -0.65
CA MET A 140 -11.59 8.28 -2.11
C MET A 140 -11.35 9.63 -2.80
N GLY A 141 -11.64 10.74 -2.13
CA GLY A 141 -11.31 12.08 -2.62
C GLY A 141 -9.82 12.32 -2.72
N LEU A 142 -9.07 11.93 -1.68
CA LEU A 142 -7.62 12.08 -1.61
C LEU A 142 -6.89 11.16 -2.61
N GLU A 143 -7.45 9.99 -2.90
CA GLU A 143 -6.88 9.02 -3.84
C GLU A 143 -7.03 9.41 -5.33
N ARG A 144 -7.81 10.47 -5.63
CA ARG A 144 -8.12 10.93 -7.00
C ARG A 144 -7.39 12.22 -7.35
#